data_AF-A0A4Y8C722-F1
#
_entry.id   AF-A0A4Y8C722-F1
#
_cell.length_a   1.000
_cell.length_b   1.000
_cell.length_c   1.000
_cell.angle_alpha   90.00
_cell.angle_beta   90.00
_cell.angle_gamma   90.00
#
_symmetry.space_group_name_H-M   'P 1'
#
loop_
_entity.id
_entity.type
_entity.pdbx_description
1 polymer ?
#
loop_
_entity_poly.entity_id
_entity_poly.type
_entity_poly.pdbx_seq_one_letter_code
_entity_poly.pdbx_strand_id
1 'polypeptide(L)'
;VEDVAVYSPKGEIFTLPRGATVLDFAYEVHTKVGLHAKSAYVNRIKVPLLTELKNGDIVRVVTSNDKFYRCSWIDSVKTGKAKASIREFCKQKIREINLASSINMLSFI
;
A
#
# COMPACT_ATOMS: atom_id res chain seq x y z
N VAL A 1 -8.09 10.08 21.15
CA VAL A 1 -8.60 9.85 19.79
C VAL A 1 -7.83 8.67 19.22
N GLU A 2 -8.53 7.57 18.93
CA GLU A 2 -7.92 6.33 18.38
C GLU A 2 -7.85 6.34 16.85
N ASP A 3 -8.64 7.19 16.19
CA ASP A 3 -8.72 7.28 14.74
C ASP A 3 -8.31 8.66 14.21
N VAL A 4 -8.02 8.74 12.92
CA VAL A 4 -7.75 9.97 12.15
C VAL A 4 -8.70 10.04 10.97
N ALA A 5 -9.34 11.20 10.77
CA ALA A 5 -10.14 11.49 9.58
C ALA A 5 -9.27 12.17 8.53
N VAL A 6 -9.23 11.61 7.33
CA VAL A 6 -8.47 12.12 6.17
C VAL A 6 -9.37 12.27 4.96
N TYR A 7 -8.95 13.07 4.00
CA TYR A 7 -9.78 13.47 2.86
C TYR A 7 -9.14 13.06 1.54
N SER A 8 -9.95 12.57 0.61
CA SER A 8 -9.53 12.48 -0.80
C SER A 8 -9.49 13.89 -1.42
N PRO A 9 -8.82 14.08 -2.57
CA PRO A 9 -8.83 15.37 -3.26
C PRO A 9 -10.22 15.79 -3.76
N LYS A 10 -11.17 14.85 -3.79
CA LYS A 10 -12.58 15.08 -4.15
C LYS A 10 -13.44 15.44 -2.94
N GLY A 11 -12.87 15.47 -1.73
CA GLY A 11 -13.57 15.80 -0.49
C GLY A 11 -14.25 14.61 0.21
N GLU A 12 -14.03 13.38 -0.25
CA GLU A 12 -14.54 12.18 0.44
C GLU A 12 -13.76 11.95 1.73
N ILE A 13 -14.45 11.57 2.79
CA ILE A 13 -13.87 11.38 4.13
C ILE A 13 -13.59 9.90 4.36
N PHE A 14 -12.39 9.62 4.88
CA PHE A 14 -11.95 8.29 5.28
C PHE A 14 -11.51 8.33 6.74
N THR A 15 -12.02 7.40 7.54
CA THR A 15 -11.59 7.21 8.93
C THR A 15 -10.61 6.04 8.98
N LEU A 16 -9.41 6.30 9.48
CA LEU A 16 -8.33 5.32 9.57
C LEU A 16 -7.83 5.24 11.03
N PRO A 17 -7.28 4.10 11.47
CA PRO A 17 -6.69 4.00 12.80
C PRO A 17 -5.51 4.97 12.93
N ARG A 18 -5.27 5.49 14.13
CA ARG A 18 -4.09 6.32 14.42
C ARG A 18 -2.81 5.57 14.08
N GLY A 19 -1.84 6.28 13.52
CA GLY A 19 -0.63 5.65 12.99
C GLY A 19 -0.76 5.15 11.55
N ALA A 20 -1.96 5.22 10.94
CA ALA A 20 -2.15 4.84 9.55
C ALA A 20 -1.29 5.72 8.62
N THR A 21 -0.76 5.08 7.60
CA THR A 21 0.13 5.71 6.61
C THR A 21 -0.62 6.11 5.35
N VAL A 22 0.04 6.86 4.46
CA VAL A 22 -0.52 7.13 3.13
C VAL A 22 -0.82 5.82 2.36
N LEU A 23 -0.01 4.79 2.57
CA LEU A 23 -0.25 3.48 1.96
C LEU A 23 -1.51 2.80 2.51
N ASP A 24 -1.80 2.96 3.81
CA ASP A 24 -3.07 2.50 4.38
C ASP A 24 -4.26 3.16 3.69
N PHE A 25 -4.23 4.48 3.56
CA PHE A 25 -5.25 5.23 2.81
C PHE A 25 -5.39 4.73 1.37
N ALA A 26 -4.28 4.46 0.68
CA ALA A 26 -4.29 3.96 -0.69
C ALA A 26 -5.02 2.61 -0.81
N TYR A 27 -4.77 1.68 0.11
CA TYR A 27 -5.48 0.39 0.17
C TYR A 27 -6.95 0.54 0.59
N GLU A 28 -7.25 1.50 1.47
CA GLU A 28 -8.63 1.80 1.87
C GLU A 28 -9.46 2.25 0.67
N VAL A 29 -8.95 3.21 -0.10
CA VAL A 29 -9.56 3.65 -1.36
C VAL A 29 -9.82 2.46 -2.29
N HIS A 30 -8.79 1.68 -2.62
CA HIS A 30 -8.95 0.45 -3.39
C HIS A 30 -7.65 -0.37 -3.40
N THR A 31 -7.73 -1.71 -3.38
CA THR A 31 -6.54 -2.59 -3.43
C THR A 31 -5.63 -2.29 -4.62
N LYS A 32 -6.20 -2.07 -5.81
CA LYS A 32 -5.48 -1.64 -7.01
C LYS A 32 -4.72 -0.31 -6.84
N VAL A 33 -5.28 0.65 -6.10
CA VAL A 33 -4.62 1.93 -5.83
C VAL A 33 -3.43 1.73 -4.90
N GLY A 34 -3.61 0.97 -3.80
CA GLY A 34 -2.52 0.61 -2.91
C GLY A 34 -1.39 -0.17 -3.60
N LEU A 35 -1.74 -1.19 -4.41
CA LEU A 35 -0.78 -2.03 -5.11
C LEU A 35 0.07 -1.27 -6.14
N HIS A 36 -0.51 -0.25 -6.77
CA HIS A 36 0.11 0.53 -7.84
C HIS A 36 0.62 1.89 -7.33
N ALA A 37 0.62 2.13 -6.02
CA ALA A 37 1.01 3.40 -5.43
C ALA A 37 2.52 3.66 -5.68
N LYS A 38 2.83 4.68 -6.46
CA LYS A 38 4.21 5.04 -6.84
C LYS A 38 4.72 6.24 -6.03
N SER A 39 3.87 7.24 -5.82
CA SER A 39 4.20 8.40 -5.00
C SER A 39 2.94 8.99 -4.38
N ALA A 40 3.10 9.83 -3.36
CA ALA A 40 1.96 10.46 -2.71
C ALA A 40 2.24 11.91 -2.35
N TYR A 41 1.15 12.63 -2.14
CA TYR A 41 1.13 14.01 -1.67
C TYR A 41 0.16 14.13 -0.51
N VAL A 42 0.58 14.80 0.54
CA VAL A 42 -0.28 15.19 1.67
C VAL A 42 -0.31 16.71 1.69
N ASN A 43 -1.50 17.30 1.66
CA ASN A 43 -1.70 18.75 1.63
C ASN A 43 -0.89 19.44 0.51
N ARG A 44 -0.88 18.83 -0.68
CA ARG A 44 -0.12 19.23 -1.89
C ARG A 44 1.40 19.09 -1.82
N ILE A 45 1.97 18.62 -0.70
CA ILE A 45 3.40 18.40 -0.54
C ILE A 45 3.72 16.92 -0.80
N LYS A 46 4.75 16.63 -1.62
CA LYS A 46 5.18 15.26 -1.91
C LYS A 46 5.78 14.61 -0.66
N VAL A 47 5.33 13.41 -0.32
CA VAL A 47 5.78 12.65 0.85
C VAL A 47 6.03 11.18 0.52
N PRO A 48 6.82 10.45 1.35
CA PRO A 48 6.89 8.99 1.29
C PRO A 48 5.53 8.32 1.49
N LEU A 49 5.35 7.12 0.91
CA LEU A 49 4.11 6.32 1.07
C LEU A 49 3.89 5.85 2.52
N LEU A 50 4.97 5.71 3.29
CA LEU A 50 4.93 5.26 4.69
C LEU A 50 4.77 6.43 5.68
N THR A 51 4.55 7.65 5.19
CA THR A 51 4.28 8.79 6.07
C THR A 51 2.96 8.58 6.81
N GLU A 52 3.00 8.73 8.14
CA GLU A 52 1.83 8.71 9.01
C GLU A 52 0.92 9.91 8.73
N LEU A 53 -0.38 9.65 8.67
CA LEU A 53 -1.42 10.64 8.40
C LEU A 53 -1.92 11.29 9.68
N LYS A 54 -2.31 12.56 9.58
CA LYS A 54 -2.91 13.35 10.65
C LYS A 54 -4.36 13.67 10.32
N ASN A 55 -5.13 13.95 11.37
CA ASN A 55 -6.51 14.38 11.22
C ASN A 55 -6.60 15.66 10.38
N GLY A 56 -7.44 15.68 9.36
CA GLY A 56 -7.59 16.81 8.44
C GLY A 56 -6.75 16.71 7.16
N ASP A 57 -5.84 15.74 7.04
CA ASP A 57 -4.95 15.66 5.88
C ASP A 57 -5.71 15.36 4.58
N ILE A 58 -5.38 16.09 3.52
CA ILE A 58 -5.83 15.81 2.15
C ILE A 58 -4.77 14.97 1.46
N VAL A 59 -5.13 13.72 1.12
CA VAL A 59 -4.20 12.72 0.60
C VAL A 59 -4.43 12.47 -0.87
N ARG A 60 -3.40 12.64 -1.69
CA ARG A 60 -3.40 12.31 -3.12
C ARG A 60 -2.37 11.24 -3.41
N VAL A 61 -2.82 10.08 -3.87
CA VAL A 61 -1.96 8.97 -4.30
C VAL A 61 -1.78 9.03 -5.81
N VAL A 62 -0.55 8.87 -6.28
CA VAL A 62 -0.22 8.74 -7.70
C VAL A 62 0.10 7.28 -7.99
N THR A 63 -0.64 6.69 -8.92
CA THR A 63 -0.49 5.31 -9.32
C THR A 63 0.31 5.18 -10.62
N SER A 64 0.76 3.96 -10.90
CA SER A 64 1.42 3.55 -12.14
C SER A 64 0.80 2.27 -12.70
N ASN A 65 1.29 1.82 -13.86
CA ASN A 65 0.93 0.50 -14.40
C ASN A 65 1.67 -0.63 -13.68
N ASP A 66 2.89 -0.36 -13.20
CA ASP A 66 3.68 -1.33 -12.44
C ASP A 66 3.16 -1.49 -11.02
N LYS A 67 3.30 -2.70 -10.49
CA LYS A 67 3.00 -3.04 -9.08
C LYS A 67 4.18 -2.64 -8.20
N PHE A 68 3.95 -1.75 -7.24
CA PHE A 68 4.94 -1.24 -6.30
C PHE A 68 4.59 -1.68 -4.87
N TYR A 69 4.82 -2.95 -4.55
CA TYR A 69 4.66 -3.47 -3.19
C TYR A 69 5.96 -4.08 -2.67
N ARG A 70 6.20 -3.95 -1.37
CA ARG A 70 7.33 -4.55 -0.67
C ARG A 70 6.83 -5.26 0.57
N CYS A 71 7.27 -6.50 0.78
CA CYS A 71 6.86 -7.29 1.92
C CYS A 71 7.29 -6.68 3.26
N SER A 72 8.39 -5.92 3.26
CA SER A 72 8.87 -5.19 4.43
C SER A 72 7.95 -4.05 4.89
N TRP A 73 6.97 -3.63 4.08
CA TRP A 73 6.03 -2.56 4.46
C TRP A 73 4.91 -3.03 5.40
N ILE A 74 4.81 -4.33 5.63
CA ILE A 74 3.73 -4.94 6.44
C ILE A 74 3.66 -4.40 7.87
N ASP A 75 4.80 -4.06 8.48
CA ASP A 75 4.87 -3.54 9.85
C ASP A 75 4.60 -2.03 9.93
N SER A 76 4.79 -1.34 8.81
CA SER A 76 4.56 0.11 8.70
C SER A 76 3.07 0.43 8.56
N VAL A 77 2.31 -0.41 7.84
CA VAL A 77 0.87 -0.22 7.66
C VAL A 77 0.08 -0.64 8.90
N LYS A 78 -1.09 -0.02 9.13
CA LYS A 78 -1.93 -0.27 10.32
C LYS A 78 -3.24 -0.99 10.00
N THR A 79 -3.86 -0.67 8.86
CA THR A 79 -5.16 -1.20 8.46
C THR A 79 -5.09 -2.70 8.14
N GLY A 80 -6.15 -3.44 8.49
CA GLY A 80 -6.27 -4.86 8.20
C GLY A 80 -6.24 -5.15 6.70
N LYS A 81 -6.90 -4.31 5.90
CA LYS A 81 -6.97 -4.40 4.43
C LYS A 81 -5.59 -4.27 3.77
N ALA A 82 -4.78 -3.30 4.19
CA ALA A 82 -3.41 -3.15 3.68
C ALA A 82 -2.55 -4.36 4.06
N LYS A 83 -2.56 -4.77 5.33
CA LYS A 83 -1.80 -5.94 5.81
C LYS A 83 -2.17 -7.22 5.08
N ALA A 84 -3.46 -7.49 4.91
CA ALA A 84 -3.94 -8.66 4.19
C ALA A 84 -3.50 -8.64 2.73
N SER A 85 -3.69 -7.52 2.04
CA SER A 85 -3.28 -7.35 0.63
C SER A 85 -1.77 -7.56 0.46
N ILE A 86 -0.94 -6.93 1.29
CA ILE A 86 0.53 -7.07 1.22
C ILE A 86 0.94 -8.53 1.43
N ARG A 87 0.37 -9.22 2.44
CA ARG A 87 0.66 -10.65 2.69
C ARG A 87 0.32 -11.52 1.49
N GLU A 88 -0.85 -11.29 0.90
CA GLU A 88 -1.31 -12.06 -0.26
C GLU A 88 -0.37 -11.92 -1.45
N PHE A 89 -0.04 -10.69 -1.85
CA PHE A 89 0.86 -10.45 -2.98
C PHE A 89 2.29 -10.96 -2.72
N CYS A 90 2.77 -10.86 -1.48
CA CYS A 90 4.06 -11.44 -1.10
C CYS A 90 4.07 -12.96 -1.21
N LYS A 91 3.00 -13.63 -0.76
CA LYS A 91 2.85 -15.08 -0.90
C LYS A 91 2.78 -15.50 -2.36
N GLN A 92 2.06 -14.74 -3.19
CA GLN A 92 1.99 -14.97 -4.63
C GLN A 92 3.37 -14.85 -5.28
N LYS A 93 4.12 -13.77 -4.98
CA LYS A 93 5.47 -13.55 -5.51
C LYS A 93 6.44 -14.69 -5.14
N ILE A 94 6.39 -15.18 -3.90
CA ILE A 94 7.22 -16.30 -3.47
C ILE A 94 6.88 -17.58 -4.25
N ARG A 95 5.59 -17.85 -4.48
CA ARG A 95 5.15 -19.01 -5.29
C ARG A 95 5.64 -18.91 -6.73
N GLU A 96 5.54 -17.74 -7.34
CA GLU A 96 6.03 -17.49 -8.71
C GLU A 96 7.55 -17.71 -8.81
N ILE A 97 8.31 -17.20 -7.84
CA ILE A 97 9.77 -17.41 -7.77
C ILE A 97 10.11 -18.89 -7.62
N ASN A 98 9.44 -19.60 -6.70
CA ASN A 98 9.70 -21.02 -6.46
C ASN A 98 9.39 -21.87 -7.71
N LEU A 99 8.29 -21.56 -8.41
CA LEU A 99 7.93 -22.26 -9.64
C LEU A 99 8.99 -22.04 -10.74
N ALA A 100 9.42 -20.80 -10.94
CA ALA A 100 10.45 -20.47 -11.93
C ALA A 100 11.79 -21.16 -11.62
N SER A 101 12.19 -21.19 -10.34
CA SER A 101 13.39 -21.90 -9.90
C SER A 101 13.32 -23.41 -10.19
N SER A 102 12.19 -24.05 -9.90
CA SER A 102 12.00 -25.48 -10.16
C SER A 102 12.08 -25.81 -11.66
N ILE A 103 11.47 -24.99 -12.51
CA ILE A 103 11.54 -25.16 -13.98
C ILE A 103 12.98 -25.05 -14.46
N ASN A 104 13.71 -24.01 -14.01
CA ASN A 104 15.10 -23.84 -14.40
C ASN A 104 15.96 -25.02 -13.97
N MET A 105 15.81 -25.52 -12.74
CA MET A 105 16.57 -26.68 -12.26
C MET A 105 16.31 -27.95 -13.09
N LEU A 106 15.05 -28.20 -13.48
CA LEU A 106 14.70 -29.33 -14.34
C LEU A 106 15.20 -29.18 -15.78
N SER A 107 15.36 -27.96 -16.27
CA SER A 107 15.88 -27.69 -17.63
C SER A 107 17.38 -27.96 -17.79
N PHE A 108 18.13 -28.14 -16.68
CA PHE A 108 19.56 -28.44 -16.70
C PHE A 108 19.88 -29.94 -16.60
N ILE A 109 18.85 -30.79 -16.53
CA ILE A 109 18.95 -32.27 -16.50
C ILE A 109 18.48 -32.80 -17.86
#